data_AF-A0A956EZ23-F1
#
_entry.id   AF-A0A956EZ23-F1
#
_cell.length_a   1.000
_cell.length_b   1.000
_cell.length_c   1.000
_cell.angle_alpha   90.00
_cell.angle_beta   90.00
_cell.angle_gamma   90.00
#
_symmetry.space_group_name_H-M   'P 1'
#
loop_
_entity.id
_entity.type
_entity.pdbx_description
1 polymer ?
#
loop_
_entity_poly.entity_id
_entity_poly.type
_entity_poly.pdbx_seq_one_letter_code
_entity_poly.pdbx_strand_id
1 'polypeptide(L)'
;MTIRRGQIVVIIGGSGAGKTTLLRMLIGLERPSSGHIFIDGEDIAPLGDRDLKKEKKKCGMVFQYAALLDSLNVMDNVAFPLREHTKLKDKEIRQRV
;
A
#
# COMPACT_ATOMS: atom_id res chain seq x y z
N MET A 1 -3.52 16.25 8.76
CA MET A 1 -3.44 15.13 9.71
C MET A 1 -2.01 14.63 9.73
N THR A 2 -1.44 14.36 10.90
CA THR A 2 -0.05 13.88 11.02
C THR A 2 -0.06 12.59 11.84
N ILE A 3 0.55 11.54 11.30
CA ILE A 3 0.68 10.23 11.96
C ILE A 3 2.14 10.06 12.37
N ARG A 4 2.41 9.75 13.64
CA ARG A 4 3.77 9.50 14.10
C ARG A 4 4.17 8.05 13.83
N ARG A 5 5.46 7.79 13.65
CA ARG A 5 5.98 6.43 13.49
C ARG A 5 5.59 5.56 14.69
N GLY A 6 5.08 4.36 14.41
CA GLY A 6 4.62 3.41 15.43
C GLY A 6 3.21 3.69 15.99
N GLN A 7 2.54 4.74 15.52
CA GLN A 7 1.18 5.06 15.95
C GLN A 7 0.15 4.22 15.19
N ILE A 8 -0.85 3.70 15.92
CA ILE A 8 -2.06 3.13 15.35
C ILE A 8 -3.12 4.23 15.29
N VAL A 9 -3.71 4.43 14.11
CA VAL A 9 -4.74 5.45 13.89
C VAL A 9 -6.00 4.78 13.36
N VAL A 10 -7.14 5.13 13.94
CA VAL A 10 -8.46 4.65 13.52
C VAL A 10 -9.24 5.81 12.90
N ILE A 11 -9.78 5.60 11.71
CA ILE A 11 -10.62 6.57 11.00
C ILE A 11 -12.06 6.05 11.02
N ILE A 12 -12.93 6.74 11.76
CA ILE A 12 -14.33 6.36 11.95
C ILE A 12 -15.24 7.42 11.33
N GLY A 13 -16.34 7.00 10.70
CA GLY A 13 -17.33 7.90 10.10
C GLY A 13 -18.39 7.12 9.34
N GLY A 14 -19.52 7.75 9.03
CA GLY A 14 -20.64 7.15 8.30
C GLY A 14 -20.26 6.61 6.91
N SER A 15 -21.15 5.80 6.32
CA SER A 15 -20.99 5.36 4.93
C SER A 15 -20.90 6.57 3.99
N GLY A 16 -20.06 6.50 2.95
CA GLY A 16 -19.86 7.62 2.01
C GLY A 16 -19.01 8.79 2.52
N ALA A 17 -18.55 8.79 3.77
CA ALA A 17 -17.73 9.88 4.34
C ALA A 17 -16.28 9.98 3.75
N GLY A 18 -15.95 9.25 2.69
CA GLY A 18 -14.65 9.34 2.01
C GLY A 18 -13.50 8.57 2.68
N LYS A 19 -13.76 7.72 3.67
CA LYS A 19 -12.71 6.94 4.37
C LYS A 19 -11.87 6.08 3.41
N THR A 20 -12.53 5.34 2.52
CA THR A 20 -11.85 4.49 1.52
C THR A 20 -11.08 5.33 0.50
N THR A 21 -11.66 6.45 0.05
CA THR A 21 -10.99 7.43 -0.82
C THR A 21 -9.72 7.97 -0.17
N LEU A 22 -9.79 8.34 1.12
CA LEU A 22 -8.62 8.78 1.89
C LEU A 22 -7.54 7.70 1.95
N LEU A 23 -7.90 6.46 2.28
CA LEU A 23 -6.94 5.35 2.31
C LEU A 23 -6.30 5.11 0.92
N ARG A 24 -7.08 5.19 -0.17
CA ARG A 24 -6.57 5.06 -1.54
C ARG A 24 -5.63 6.19 -1.94
N MET A 25 -5.90 7.42 -1.51
CA MET A 25 -5.01 8.56 -1.72
C MET A 25 -3.68 8.38 -0.96
N LEU A 26 -3.73 7.89 0.28
CA LEU A 26 -2.52 7.62 1.08
C LEU A 26 -1.58 6.60 0.43
N ILE A 27 -2.10 5.64 -0.33
CA ILE A 27 -1.28 4.65 -1.06
C ILE A 27 -1.12 5.01 -2.55
N GLY A 28 -1.49 6.22 -2.96
CA GLY A 28 -1.34 6.70 -4.34
C GLY A 28 -2.16 5.93 -5.39
N LEU A 29 -3.26 5.28 -5.00
CA LEU A 29 -4.23 4.71 -5.96
C LEU A 29 -5.16 5.77 -6.52
N GLU A 30 -5.42 6.84 -5.77
CA GLU A 30 -6.17 8.02 -6.22
C GLU A 30 -5.32 9.27 -5.96
N ARG A 31 -5.40 10.27 -6.84
CA ARG A 31 -4.69 11.55 -6.64
C ARG A 31 -5.63 12.56 -5.99
N PRO A 32 -5.16 13.34 -4.99
CA PRO A 32 -5.96 14.42 -4.46
C PRO A 32 -6.17 15.49 -5.53
N SER A 33 -7.37 16.07 -5.61
CA SER A 33 -7.63 17.20 -6.51
C SER A 33 -6.86 18.46 -6.10
N SER A 34 -6.55 18.59 -4.80
CA SER A 34 -5.72 19.65 -4.23
C SER A 34 -5.13 19.22 -2.89
N GLY A 35 -4.06 19.89 -2.44
CA GLY A 35 -3.36 19.57 -1.20
C GLY A 35 -2.20 18.60 -1.38
N HIS A 36 -1.62 18.18 -0.25
CA HIS A 36 -0.35 17.46 -0.20
C HIS A 36 -0.46 16.21 0.69
N ILE A 37 0.30 15.16 0.35
CA ILE A 37 0.38 13.94 1.15
C ILE A 37 1.85 13.60 1.32
N PHE A 38 2.33 13.67 2.55
CA PHE A 38 3.73 13.41 2.87
C PHE A 38 3.91 12.01 3.43
N ILE A 39 4.76 11.19 2.80
CA ILE A 39 5.22 9.89 3.29
C ILE A 39 6.73 9.99 3.49
N ASP A 40 7.21 9.72 4.71
CA ASP A 40 8.63 9.84 5.08
C ASP A 40 9.28 11.20 4.68
N GLY A 41 8.49 12.27 4.66
CA GLY A 41 8.93 13.62 4.30
C GLY A 41 8.86 13.98 2.82
N GLU A 42 8.49 13.02 1.94
CA GLU A 42 8.31 13.24 0.51
C GLU A 42 6.84 13.48 0.18
N ASP A 43 6.52 14.57 -0.54
CA ASP A 43 5.17 14.79 -1.06
C ASP A 43 4.91 13.87 -2.25
N ILE A 44 3.95 12.96 -2.10
CA ILE A 44 3.64 11.96 -3.12
C ILE A 44 2.61 12.44 -4.15
N ALA A 45 1.89 13.55 -3.87
CA ALA A 45 0.84 14.05 -4.76
C ALA A 45 1.34 14.46 -6.17
N PRO A 46 2.51 15.12 -6.33
CA PRO A 46 3.02 15.50 -7.65
C PRO A 46 3.83 14.40 -8.35
N LEU A 47 4.09 13.26 -7.70
CA LEU A 47 4.97 12.24 -8.24
C LEU A 47 4.39 11.62 -9.52
N GLY A 48 5.26 11.44 -10.51
CA GLY A 48 4.97 10.61 -11.68
C GLY A 48 4.92 9.13 -11.32
N ASP A 49 4.35 8.30 -12.20
CA ASP A 49 4.06 6.89 -11.92
C ASP A 49 5.28 6.07 -11.51
N ARG A 50 6.46 6.43 -12.04
CA ARG A 50 7.72 5.75 -11.74
C ARG A 50 8.14 5.92 -10.28
N ASP A 51 8.07 7.14 -9.77
CA ASP A 51 8.49 7.45 -8.40
C ASP A 51 7.38 7.08 -7.41
N LEU A 52 6.12 7.29 -7.77
CA LEU A 52 4.98 6.80 -7.00
C LEU A 52 5.00 5.28 -6.82
N LYS A 53 5.47 4.51 -7.82
CA LYS A 53 5.64 3.05 -7.70
C LYS A 53 6.69 2.67 -6.66
N LYS A 54 7.70 3.48 -6.40
CA LYS A 54 8.68 3.23 -5.32
C LYS A 54 8.03 3.46 -3.96
N GLU A 55 7.28 4.56 -3.81
CA GLU A 55 6.58 4.90 -2.58
C GLU A 55 5.52 3.86 -2.21
N LYS A 56 4.76 3.35 -3.20
CA LYS A 56 3.79 2.27 -3.01
C LYS A 56 4.38 1.01 -2.36
N LYS A 57 5.66 0.69 -2.59
CA LYS A 57 6.31 -0.48 -2.00
C LYS A 57 6.53 -0.36 -0.49
N LYS A 58 6.48 0.86 0.06
CA LYS A 58 6.63 1.11 1.51
C LYS A 58 5.32 0.84 2.26
N CYS A 59 4.19 0.70 1.56
CA CYS A 59 2.87 0.53 2.15
C CYS A 59 2.32 -0.87 1.88
N GLY A 60 1.85 -1.55 2.93
CA GLY A 60 0.97 -2.71 2.82
C GLY A 60 -0.49 -2.29 2.92
N MET A 61 -1.36 -2.86 2.08
CA MET A 61 -2.80 -2.66 2.17
C MET A 61 -3.50 -4.01 2.32
N VAL A 62 -4.41 -4.09 3.30
CA VAL A 62 -5.37 -5.17 3.42
C VAL A 62 -6.74 -4.61 3.04
N PHE A 63 -7.40 -5.25 2.09
CA PHE A 63 -8.71 -4.85 1.61
C PHE A 63 -9.83 -5.38 2.51
N GLN A 64 -10.99 -4.73 2.48
CA GLN A 64 -12.17 -5.16 3.25
C GLN A 64 -12.64 -6.57 2.87
N TYR A 65 -12.50 -6.92 1.59
CA TYR A 65 -12.68 -8.29 1.09
C TYR A 65 -11.31 -8.87 0.74
N ALA A 66 -11.15 -10.19 0.87
CA ALA A 66 -9.92 -10.87 0.51
C ALA A 66 -9.63 -10.65 -0.99
N ALA A 67 -8.61 -9.84 -1.29
CA ALA A 67 -8.12 -9.61 -2.65
C ALA A 67 -7.02 -10.61 -3.00
N LEU A 68 -7.31 -11.90 -2.76
CA LEU A 68 -6.37 -12.99 -3.04
C LEU A 68 -6.46 -13.38 -4.51
N LEU A 69 -5.35 -13.90 -5.03
CA LEU A 69 -5.28 -14.49 -6.36
C LEU A 69 -5.73 -15.94 -6.25
N ASP A 70 -6.94 -16.22 -6.77
CA ASP A 70 -7.58 -17.55 -6.69
C ASP A 70 -6.78 -18.65 -7.41
N SER A 71 -5.96 -18.28 -8.38
CA SER A 71 -5.06 -19.20 -9.08
C SER A 71 -3.84 -19.61 -8.25
N LEU A 72 -3.61 -18.97 -7.11
CA LEU A 72 -2.45 -19.19 -6.26
C LEU A 72 -2.86 -19.77 -4.90
N ASN A 73 -2.02 -20.64 -4.35
CA ASN A 73 -2.19 -21.08 -2.97
C ASN A 73 -1.78 -19.96 -1.97
N VAL A 74 -1.94 -20.22 -0.68
CA VAL A 74 -1.62 -19.25 0.39
C VAL A 74 -0.15 -18.82 0.34
N MET A 75 0.78 -19.77 0.24
CA MET A 75 2.21 -19.50 0.17
C MET A 75 2.55 -18.60 -1.03
N ASP A 76 1.97 -18.89 -2.19
CA ASP A 76 2.21 -18.12 -3.42
C ASP A 76 1.58 -16.73 -3.38
N ASN A 77 0.42 -16.56 -2.75
CA ASN A 77 -0.19 -15.26 -2.51
C ASN A 77 0.69 -14.37 -1.63
N VAL A 78 1.25 -14.92 -0.54
CA VAL A 78 2.13 -14.16 0.37
C VAL A 78 3.51 -13.91 -0.25
N ALA A 79 4.02 -14.86 -1.05
CA ALA A 79 5.30 -14.73 -1.75
C ALA A 79 5.23 -13.80 -2.98
N PHE A 80 4.04 -13.56 -3.54
CA PHE A 80 3.83 -12.75 -4.74
C PHE A 80 4.58 -11.40 -4.74
N PRO A 81 4.42 -10.52 -3.72
CA PRO A 81 5.14 -9.24 -3.70
C PRO A 81 6.66 -9.40 -3.66
N LEU A 82 7.19 -10.46 -3.04
CA LEU A 82 8.63 -10.73 -3.02
C LEU A 82 9.14 -11.13 -4.41
N ARG A 83 8.38 -11.95 -5.14
CA ARG A 83 8.72 -12.34 -6.52
C ARG A 83 8.67 -11.14 -7.48
N GLU A 84 7.68 -10.26 -7.33
CA GLU A 84 7.49 -9.10 -8.19
C GLU A 84 8.46 -7.94 -7.94
N HIS A 85 8.99 -7.81 -6.71
CA HIS A 85 9.74 -6.63 -6.31
C HIS A 85 11.20 -6.88 -5.93
N THR A 86 11.64 -8.13 -5.93
CA THR A 86 13.02 -8.52 -5.60
C THR A 86 13.64 -9.39 -6.69
N LYS A 87 14.94 -9.68 -6.56
CA LYS A 87 15.66 -10.65 -7.40
C LYS A 87 16.04 -11.91 -6.61
N LEU A 88 15.36 -12.17 -5.49
CA LEU A 88 15.64 -13.32 -4.63
C LEU A 88 15.33 -14.62 -5.36
N LYS A 89 16.12 -15.66 -5.09
CA LYS A 89 15.86 -17.02 -5.59
C LYS A 89 14.65 -17.60 -4.87
N ASP A 90 13.90 -18.51 -5.52
CA ASP A 90 12.69 -19.11 -4.93
C ASP A 90 12.96 -19.77 -3.56
N LYS A 91 14.13 -20.38 -3.38
CA LYS A 91 14.56 -20.92 -2.08
C LYS A 91 14.64 -19.86 -0.98
N GLU A 92 15.13 -18.66 -1.29
CA GLU A 92 15.23 -17.56 -0.33
C GLU A 92 13.85 -16.95 -0.05
N ILE A 93 12.97 -16.89 -1.05
CA ILE A 93 11.60 -16.41 -0.89
C ILE A 93 10.82 -17.33 0.05
N ARG A 94 10.88 -18.65 -0.16
CA ARG A 94 10.23 -19.66 0.70
C ARG A 94 10.72 -19.67 2.15
N GLN A 95 11.92 -19.14 2.43
CA GLN A 95 12.43 -19.02 3.79
C GLN A 95 11.94 -17.75 4.51
N ARG A 96 11.45 -16.76 3.77
CA ARG A 96 10.99 -15.47 4.30
C ARG A 96 9.47 -15.41 4.51
N VAL A 97 8.75 -16.38 3.97
CA VAL A 97 7.30 -16.56 4.09
C VAL A 97 7.02 -17.72 5.02
#